data_AF-A0A1X1TP02-F1
#
_entry.id   AF-A0A1X1TP02-F1
#
_cell.length_a   1.000
_cell.length_b   1.000
_cell.length_c   1.000
_cell.angle_alpha   90.00
_cell.angle_beta   90.00
_cell.angle_gamma   90.00
#
_symmetry.space_group_name_H-M   'P 1'
#
loop_
_entity.id
_entity.type
_entity.pdbx_description
1 polymer ?
#
loop_
_entity_poly.entity_id
_entity_poly.type
_entity_poly.pdbx_seq_one_letter_code
_entity_poly.pdbx_strand_id
1 'polypeptide(L)'
;MRASMEHYAEFLCGPADVTVISGDFNNSVYWDEPGGQVRFGDFMDLLQSHGLVSAYHHQHGCLPGTEAHPTLWWTRNADKPYHVDYTFVSPAAVIDNVTTGSHTEWLAHSDHAPMTVDLRVVPNRTVRSPVEASTAQSADRQPDSTPQQETRMTGTHQARFDLAVGELDDMICGNDGKNFTQAFGPSHFTATWSNGHVAEVRIWGPRVLQDGSTGARMLDHCWRKRPIDINDLPARVAQRIRAASR
;
A
#
# COMPACT_ATOMS: atom_id res chain seq x y z
N MET A 1 18.81 2.45 8.81
CA MET A 1 17.43 1.92 8.85
C MET A 1 17.35 0.41 8.61
N ARG A 2 17.82 -0.14 7.47
CA ARG A 2 17.83 -1.61 7.25
C ARG A 2 18.60 -2.39 8.33
N ALA A 3 19.82 -1.97 8.64
CA ALA A 3 20.60 -2.59 9.72
C ALA A 3 19.91 -2.50 11.10
N SER A 4 19.09 -1.46 11.31
CA SER A 4 18.31 -1.31 12.54
C SER A 4 17.19 -2.35 12.62
N MET A 5 16.56 -2.71 11.49
CA MET A 5 15.56 -3.79 11.49
C MET A 5 16.16 -5.13 11.86
N GLU A 6 17.35 -5.46 11.36
CA GLU A 6 18.05 -6.69 11.76
C GLU A 6 18.41 -6.66 13.25
N HIS A 7 18.92 -5.53 13.73
CA HIS A 7 19.30 -5.36 15.14
C HIS A 7 18.12 -5.46 16.10
N TYR A 8 16.95 -4.91 15.74
CA TYR A 8 15.74 -4.92 16.56
C TYR A 8 14.74 -6.01 16.19
N ALA A 9 15.11 -6.97 15.34
CA ALA A 9 14.18 -7.97 14.81
C ALA A 9 13.45 -8.75 15.91
N GLU A 10 14.15 -9.13 16.97
CA GLU A 10 13.56 -9.83 18.12
C GLU A 10 12.54 -8.97 18.87
N PHE A 11 12.85 -7.70 19.07
CA PHE A 11 11.95 -6.74 19.71
C PHE A 11 10.71 -6.46 18.85
N LEU A 12 10.91 -6.25 17.54
CA LEU A 12 9.82 -5.95 16.59
C LEU A 12 8.92 -7.16 16.32
N CYS A 13 9.45 -8.38 16.38
CA CYS A 13 8.71 -9.63 16.20
C CYS A 13 8.22 -10.24 17.53
N GLY A 14 8.43 -9.56 18.66
CA GLY A 14 7.99 -10.02 19.97
C GLY A 14 6.47 -10.03 20.13
N PRO A 15 5.93 -10.63 21.22
CA PRO A 15 4.48 -10.77 21.44
C PRO A 15 3.84 -9.46 21.93
N ALA A 16 3.93 -8.40 21.13
CA ALA A 16 3.29 -7.12 21.41
C ALA A 16 1.84 -7.08 20.89
N ASP A 17 0.93 -6.43 21.62
CA ASP A 17 -0.42 -6.15 21.12
C ASP A 17 -0.37 -5.16 19.93
N VAL A 18 0.56 -4.21 19.99
CA VAL A 18 0.81 -3.22 18.94
C VAL A 18 2.30 -2.89 18.89
N THR A 19 2.84 -2.84 17.67
CA THR A 19 4.19 -2.35 17.36
C THR A 19 4.08 -1.10 16.50
N VAL A 20 4.80 -0.04 16.88
CA VAL A 20 4.88 1.22 16.14
C VAL A 20 6.33 1.59 15.87
N ILE A 21 6.64 1.96 14.62
CA ILE A 21 7.91 2.61 14.24
C ILE A 21 7.55 3.97 13.67
N SER A 22 7.94 5.04 14.35
CA SER A 22 7.55 6.40 13.97
C SER A 22 8.74 7.35 14.04
N GLY A 23 8.81 8.28 13.09
CA GLY A 23 9.77 9.38 13.10
C GLY A 23 10.06 9.94 11.73
N ASP A 24 11.11 10.75 11.65
CA ASP A 24 11.70 11.25 10.41
C ASP A 24 12.64 10.18 9.81
N PHE A 25 12.28 9.67 8.65
CA PHE A 25 13.06 8.65 7.93
C PHE A 25 14.12 9.29 7.03
N ASN A 26 14.12 10.61 6.86
CA ASN A 26 14.97 11.38 5.94
C ASN A 26 15.03 10.78 4.53
N ASN A 27 13.94 10.14 4.11
CA ASN A 27 13.86 9.41 2.85
C ASN A 27 12.42 9.32 2.36
N SER A 28 12.24 9.08 1.07
CA SER A 28 10.96 9.01 0.40
C SER A 28 11.11 8.22 -0.90
N VAL A 29 10.05 7.49 -1.28
CA VAL A 29 10.00 6.81 -2.58
C VAL A 29 10.09 7.81 -3.74
N TYR A 30 9.77 9.09 -3.49
CA TYR A 30 10.01 10.18 -4.44
C TYR A 30 11.46 10.21 -4.97
N TRP A 31 12.44 9.84 -4.15
CA TRP A 31 13.87 9.84 -4.52
C TRP A 31 14.37 8.48 -5.04
N ASP A 32 13.51 7.48 -5.20
CA ASP A 32 13.92 6.18 -5.71
C ASP A 32 14.26 6.25 -7.21
N GLU A 33 15.52 5.97 -7.55
CA GLU A 33 15.99 5.95 -8.94
C GLU A 33 15.94 4.55 -9.57
N PRO A 34 15.60 4.41 -10.87
CA PRO A 34 15.74 3.16 -11.59
C PRO A 34 17.20 2.65 -11.58
N GLY A 35 17.41 1.45 -11.03
CA GLY A 35 18.75 0.86 -10.91
C GLY A 35 19.53 1.29 -9.67
N GLY A 36 18.94 2.12 -8.79
CA GLY A 36 19.50 2.44 -7.48
C GLY A 36 19.62 1.21 -6.59
N GLN A 37 20.77 1.06 -5.91
CA GLN A 37 21.03 -0.10 -5.05
C GLN A 37 20.28 -0.04 -3.70
N VAL A 38 19.90 1.16 -3.26
CA VAL A 38 19.20 1.36 -1.99
C VAL A 38 17.99 2.23 -2.26
N ARG A 39 16.83 1.59 -2.33
CA ARG A 39 15.55 2.26 -2.52
C ARG A 39 14.77 2.26 -1.22
N PHE A 40 14.07 3.36 -0.96
CA PHE A 40 13.19 3.50 0.19
C PHE A 40 11.96 2.62 0.04
N GLY A 41 11.41 2.49 -1.17
CA GLY A 41 10.29 1.58 -1.43
C GLY A 41 10.62 0.13 -1.04
N ASP A 42 11.84 -0.34 -1.34
CA ASP A 42 12.29 -1.68 -0.93
C ASP A 42 12.39 -1.83 0.61
N PHE A 43 12.51 -0.73 1.35
CA PHE A 43 12.57 -0.76 2.81
C PHE A 43 11.16 -0.75 3.41
N MET A 44 10.23 0.00 2.80
CA MET A 44 8.81 -0.08 3.11
C MET A 44 8.26 -1.48 2.84
N ASP A 45 8.63 -2.09 1.71
CA ASP A 45 8.31 -3.49 1.40
C ASP A 45 8.77 -4.46 2.50
N LEU A 46 10.00 -4.24 3.01
CA LEU A 46 10.56 -5.06 4.08
C LEU A 46 9.72 -4.91 5.37
N LEU A 47 9.42 -3.68 5.79
CA LEU A 47 8.56 -3.41 6.95
C LEU A 47 7.19 -4.08 6.80
N GLN A 48 6.56 -3.92 5.63
CA GLN A 48 5.27 -4.53 5.33
C GLN A 48 5.33 -6.05 5.39
N SER A 49 6.43 -6.68 4.95
CA SER A 49 6.61 -8.13 5.06
C SER A 49 6.69 -8.63 6.51
N HIS A 50 6.99 -7.76 7.46
CA HIS A 50 6.93 -8.01 8.91
C HIS A 50 5.60 -7.55 9.54
N GLY A 51 4.58 -7.23 8.73
CA GLY A 51 3.26 -6.79 9.18
C GLY A 51 3.18 -5.32 9.58
N LEU A 52 4.27 -4.55 9.45
CA LEU A 52 4.32 -3.13 9.74
C LEU A 52 3.93 -2.32 8.50
N VAL A 53 2.73 -1.75 8.49
CA VAL A 53 2.22 -0.95 7.36
C VAL A 53 2.33 0.54 7.66
N SER A 54 2.59 1.36 6.64
CA SER A 54 2.55 2.81 6.81
C SER A 54 1.10 3.27 7.07
N ALA A 55 0.87 3.92 8.21
CA ALA A 55 -0.46 4.38 8.62
C ALA A 55 -1.06 5.36 7.62
N TYR A 56 -0.24 6.30 7.11
CA TYR A 56 -0.66 7.26 6.09
C TYR A 56 -1.17 6.56 4.82
N HIS A 57 -0.37 5.63 4.26
CA HIS A 57 -0.75 4.88 3.06
C HIS A 57 -1.97 4.00 3.28
N HIS A 58 -2.09 3.42 4.48
CA HIS A 58 -3.26 2.64 4.87
C HIS A 58 -4.54 3.48 4.88
N GLN A 59 -4.50 4.68 5.49
CA GLN A 59 -5.65 5.58 5.59
C GLN A 59 -6.05 6.20 4.24
N HIS A 60 -5.07 6.62 3.45
CA HIS A 60 -5.31 7.36 2.22
C HIS A 60 -5.42 6.48 0.97
N GLY A 61 -5.05 5.19 1.06
CA GLY A 61 -5.08 4.26 -0.07
C GLY A 61 -4.15 4.66 -1.23
N CYS A 62 -3.22 5.59 -0.99
CA CYS A 62 -2.27 6.06 -2.01
C CYS A 62 -1.04 5.15 -2.10
N LEU A 63 -0.29 5.29 -3.19
CA LEU A 63 0.98 4.59 -3.35
C LEU A 63 2.11 5.36 -2.65
N PRO A 64 3.13 4.66 -2.12
CA PRO A 64 4.37 5.29 -1.69
C PRO A 64 4.96 6.21 -2.76
N GLY A 65 5.31 7.44 -2.39
CA GLY A 65 5.80 8.47 -3.30
C GLY A 65 4.71 9.27 -4.02
N THR A 66 3.43 9.02 -3.73
CA THR A 66 2.28 9.77 -4.27
C THR A 66 1.50 10.51 -3.18
N GLU A 67 2.12 10.72 -2.03
CA GLU A 67 1.52 11.34 -0.87
C GLU A 67 1.11 12.79 -1.17
N ALA A 68 -0.18 13.09 -1.03
CA ALA A 68 -0.70 14.45 -1.25
C ALA A 68 -0.29 15.44 -0.13
N HIS A 69 -0.03 14.93 1.08
CA HIS A 69 0.27 15.75 2.24
C HIS A 69 1.76 15.64 2.60
N PRO A 70 2.54 16.72 2.42
CA PRO A 70 3.94 16.74 2.84
C PRO A 70 4.07 16.86 4.36
N THR A 71 5.17 16.31 4.87
CA THR A 71 5.56 16.42 6.28
C THR A 71 6.80 17.28 6.47
N LEU A 72 7.49 17.66 5.39
CA LEU A 72 8.68 18.50 5.37
C LEU A 72 8.59 19.54 4.26
N TRP A 73 8.96 20.78 4.55
CA TRP A 73 9.24 21.83 3.57
C TRP A 73 10.70 22.21 3.64
N TRP A 74 11.51 21.68 2.71
CA TRP A 74 12.96 21.78 2.80
C TRP A 74 13.42 23.22 2.91
N THR A 75 14.22 23.54 3.93
CA THR A 75 14.68 24.90 4.24
C THR A 75 13.54 25.92 4.43
N ARG A 76 12.40 25.46 4.95
CA ARG A 76 11.16 26.24 5.12
C ARG A 76 10.59 26.80 3.81
N ASN A 77 10.86 26.11 2.69
CA ASN A 77 10.39 26.52 1.37
C ASN A 77 9.13 25.74 0.96
N ALA A 78 8.01 26.46 0.81
CA ALA A 78 6.71 25.90 0.42
C ALA A 78 6.75 25.15 -0.94
N ASP A 79 7.65 25.56 -1.85
CA ASP A 79 7.82 24.97 -3.18
C ASP A 79 8.69 23.70 -3.18
N LYS A 80 9.23 23.30 -2.01
CA LYS A 80 10.02 22.07 -1.83
C LYS A 80 9.38 21.14 -0.79
N PRO A 81 8.13 20.67 -1.02
CA PRO A 81 7.44 19.77 -0.11
C PRO A 81 7.91 18.32 -0.29
N TYR A 82 8.08 17.60 0.82
CA TYR A 82 8.43 16.19 0.85
C TYR A 82 7.63 15.46 1.94
N HIS A 83 7.41 14.16 1.75
CA HIS A 83 6.86 13.25 2.76
C HIS A 83 7.99 12.34 3.26
N VAL A 84 8.52 12.65 4.44
CA VAL A 84 9.70 11.97 5.01
C VAL A 84 9.46 11.43 6.42
N ASP A 85 8.42 11.91 7.09
CA ASP A 85 8.00 11.43 8.39
C ASP A 85 6.99 10.32 8.18
N TYR A 86 7.23 9.15 8.76
CA TYR A 86 6.34 7.99 8.61
C TYR A 86 6.02 7.40 9.99
N THR A 87 4.81 6.86 10.11
CA THR A 87 4.42 5.97 11.20
C THR A 87 4.04 4.62 10.60
N PHE A 88 4.80 3.56 10.91
CA PHE A 88 4.49 2.18 10.56
C PHE A 88 3.89 1.46 11.76
N VAL A 89 2.79 0.75 11.57
CA VAL A 89 1.99 0.13 12.63
C VAL A 89 1.70 -1.33 12.31
N SER A 90 1.75 -2.18 13.35
CA SER A 90 1.28 -3.57 13.31
C SER A 90 0.46 -3.88 14.57
N PRO A 91 -0.70 -4.54 14.47
CA PRO A 91 -1.41 -4.85 13.23
C PRO A 91 -2.08 -3.61 12.62
N ALA A 92 -2.23 -3.57 11.31
CA ALA A 92 -2.88 -2.44 10.61
C ALA A 92 -4.29 -2.11 11.13
N ALA A 93 -5.02 -3.12 11.62
CA ALA A 93 -6.40 -2.99 12.10
C ALA A 93 -6.57 -2.07 13.31
N VAL A 94 -5.49 -1.72 14.01
CA VAL A 94 -5.57 -0.75 15.12
C VAL A 94 -5.49 0.70 14.66
N ILE A 95 -5.22 0.98 13.38
CA ILE A 95 -5.20 2.34 12.84
C ILE A 95 -6.65 2.84 12.74
N ASP A 96 -7.01 3.88 13.50
CA ASP A 96 -8.36 4.46 13.54
C ASP A 96 -8.43 5.71 12.64
N ASN A 97 -7.42 6.58 12.72
CA ASN A 97 -7.37 7.82 11.97
C ASN A 97 -5.94 8.33 11.78
N VAL A 98 -5.70 9.07 10.69
CA VAL A 98 -4.40 9.69 10.38
C VAL A 98 -4.64 11.12 9.90
N THR A 99 -3.91 12.06 10.48
CA THR A 99 -3.92 13.47 10.07
C THR A 99 -2.49 14.00 9.95
N THR A 100 -2.31 15.00 9.08
CA THR A 100 -1.03 15.68 8.87
C THR A 100 -1.22 17.17 9.05
N GLY A 101 -0.31 17.82 9.78
CA GLY A 101 -0.32 19.26 9.94
C GLY A 101 -0.11 19.99 8.61
N SER A 102 -0.68 21.19 8.48
CA SER A 102 -0.49 22.01 7.28
C SER A 102 0.76 22.89 7.35
N HIS A 103 1.26 23.30 6.19
CA HIS A 103 2.34 24.28 6.05
C HIS A 103 2.03 25.56 6.84
N THR A 104 0.82 26.09 6.68
CA THR A 104 0.39 27.37 7.26
C THR A 104 0.38 27.36 8.78
N GLU A 105 0.14 26.21 9.39
CA GLU A 105 0.11 26.07 10.85
C GLU A 105 1.51 25.83 11.42
N TRP A 106 2.34 25.05 10.74
CA TRP A 106 3.56 24.51 11.34
C TRP A 106 4.85 25.23 10.93
N LEU A 107 4.88 25.96 9.81
CA LEU A 107 6.11 26.60 9.34
C LEU A 107 6.69 27.61 10.32
N ALA A 108 5.87 28.23 11.18
CA ALA A 108 6.33 29.13 12.23
C ALA A 108 7.17 28.41 13.30
N HIS A 109 6.93 27.10 13.49
CA HIS A 109 7.50 26.29 14.56
C HIS A 109 8.60 25.34 14.08
N SER A 110 8.46 24.76 12.88
CA SER A 110 9.41 23.82 12.29
C SER A 110 9.27 23.81 10.76
N ASP A 111 10.29 23.37 10.05
CA ASP A 111 10.18 22.97 8.64
C ASP A 111 9.47 21.63 8.45
N HIS A 112 9.22 20.88 9.53
CA HIS A 112 8.35 19.72 9.53
C HIS A 112 6.93 20.05 10.04
N ALA A 113 5.94 19.32 9.54
CA ALA A 113 4.61 19.22 10.14
C ALA A 113 4.41 17.83 10.76
N PRO A 114 3.69 17.74 11.89
CA PRO A 114 3.43 16.46 12.54
C PRO A 114 2.49 15.59 11.70
N MET A 115 2.71 14.29 11.78
CA MET A 115 1.71 13.28 11.48
C MET A 115 1.14 12.77 12.80
N THR A 116 -0.19 12.79 12.93
CA THR A 116 -0.91 12.26 14.10
C THR A 116 -1.64 11.01 13.68
N VAL A 117 -1.41 9.91 14.41
CA VAL A 117 -2.04 8.61 14.17
C VAL A 117 -2.81 8.19 15.42
N ASP A 118 -4.13 8.10 15.29
CA ASP A 118 -5.01 7.61 16.34
C ASP A 118 -5.07 6.08 16.27
N LEU A 119 -4.81 5.42 17.40
CA LEU A 119 -4.78 3.96 17.50
C LEU A 119 -5.88 3.44 18.41
N ARG A 120 -6.70 2.52 17.90
CA ARG A 120 -7.74 1.81 18.65
C ARG A 120 -7.21 0.44 19.09
N VAL A 121 -6.50 0.43 20.22
CA VAL A 121 -5.91 -0.79 20.77
C VAL A 121 -6.92 -1.52 21.64
N VAL A 122 -7.28 -2.74 21.24
CA VAL A 122 -8.02 -3.67 22.09
C VAL A 122 -7.02 -4.68 22.65
N PRO A 123 -6.80 -4.74 23.98
CA PRO A 123 -5.83 -5.67 24.56
C PRO A 123 -6.18 -7.11 24.20
N ASN A 124 -5.24 -7.85 23.61
CA ASN A 124 -5.48 -9.24 23.28
C ASN A 124 -5.31 -10.08 24.56
N ARG A 125 -6.42 -10.41 25.23
CA ARG A 125 -6.38 -11.19 26.49
C ARG A 125 -5.92 -12.65 26.32
N THR A 126 -5.55 -13.09 25.12
CA THR A 126 -5.15 -14.48 24.85
C THR A 126 -3.64 -14.70 24.92
N VAL A 127 -3.05 -14.59 26.11
CA VAL A 127 -1.98 -15.52 26.55
C VAL A 127 -2.15 -15.83 28.03
N ARG A 128 -3.00 -16.81 28.30
CA ARG A 128 -2.95 -17.88 29.34
C ARG A 128 -4.37 -18.21 29.78
N SER A 129 -4.89 -19.32 29.30
CA SER A 129 -5.81 -20.13 30.10
C SER A 129 -5.56 -21.61 29.80
N PRO A 130 -5.48 -22.48 30.83
CA PRO A 130 -5.49 -23.92 30.62
C PRO A 130 -6.86 -24.33 30.06
N VAL A 131 -6.80 -25.35 29.22
CA VAL A 131 -7.87 -26.20 28.69
C VAL A 131 -9.19 -26.13 29.46
N GLU A 132 -10.27 -25.78 28.77
CA GLU A 132 -11.51 -26.56 28.82
C GLU A 132 -12.44 -26.24 27.65
N ALA A 133 -13.12 -27.29 27.19
CA ALA A 133 -13.94 -27.37 25.99
C ALA A 133 -15.35 -26.83 26.20
N SER A 134 -15.96 -26.23 25.17
CA SER A 134 -17.39 -26.40 24.86
C SER A 134 -17.80 -25.61 23.60
N THR A 135 -18.13 -26.39 22.57
CA THR A 135 -19.36 -26.37 21.75
C THR A 135 -19.77 -25.15 20.89
N ALA A 136 -20.12 -25.50 19.65
CA ALA A 136 -20.56 -24.72 18.52
C ALA A 136 -21.77 -23.80 18.72
N GLN A 137 -21.88 -22.75 17.88
CA GLN A 137 -23.04 -22.54 17.00
C GLN A 137 -22.81 -21.43 15.94
N SER A 138 -23.53 -21.59 14.85
CA SER A 138 -23.47 -20.97 13.52
C SER A 138 -24.59 -19.95 13.27
N ALA A 139 -24.33 -18.92 12.45
CA ALA A 139 -25.25 -18.22 11.52
C ALA A 139 -24.45 -17.10 10.82
N ASP A 140 -24.10 -17.20 9.53
CA ASP A 140 -24.91 -16.95 8.33
C ASP A 140 -25.42 -15.50 8.18
N ARG A 141 -24.81 -14.74 7.25
CA ARG A 141 -25.47 -13.79 6.34
C ARG A 141 -24.49 -13.22 5.30
N GLN A 142 -24.79 -13.51 4.04
CA GLN A 142 -24.23 -12.91 2.82
C GLN A 142 -25.00 -11.63 2.39
N PRO A 143 -24.53 -10.90 1.35
CA PRO A 143 -24.59 -9.44 1.23
C PRO A 143 -25.76 -8.95 0.35
N ASP A 144 -25.97 -7.63 0.32
CA ASP A 144 -26.91 -7.00 -0.61
C ASP A 144 -26.22 -5.90 -1.44
N SER A 145 -26.64 -5.78 -2.69
CA SER A 145 -25.91 -5.12 -3.79
C SER A 145 -26.77 -4.11 -4.58
N THR A 146 -26.16 -2.95 -4.90
CA THR A 146 -26.39 -2.05 -6.09
C THR A 146 -27.75 -1.29 -6.22
N PRO A 147 -27.90 -0.21 -7.06
CA PRO A 147 -26.97 0.43 -8.01
C PRO A 147 -26.94 1.99 -8.13
N GLN A 148 -25.80 2.45 -8.69
CA GLN A 148 -25.54 3.53 -9.69
C GLN A 148 -26.14 4.95 -9.58
N GLN A 149 -25.26 5.95 -9.73
CA GLN A 149 -25.52 7.12 -10.57
C GLN A 149 -24.23 7.66 -11.22
N GLU A 150 -24.20 7.60 -12.55
CA GLU A 150 -23.17 8.15 -13.42
C GLU A 150 -23.16 9.69 -13.35
N THR A 151 -22.01 10.27 -13.04
CA THR A 151 -21.75 11.69 -13.32
C THR A 151 -20.44 11.79 -14.08
N ARG A 152 -20.51 12.43 -15.25
CA ARG A 152 -19.43 12.72 -16.19
C ARG A 152 -18.16 13.21 -15.47
N MET A 153 -17.16 12.35 -15.28
CA MET A 153 -16.00 12.63 -14.44
C MET A 153 -14.96 13.51 -15.15
N THR A 154 -14.94 14.80 -14.81
CA THR A 154 -13.72 15.62 -14.90
C THR A 154 -12.98 15.50 -13.57
N GLY A 155 -12.02 14.58 -13.49
CA GLY A 155 -11.24 14.31 -12.28
C GLY A 155 -10.38 13.04 -12.43
N THR A 156 -9.52 12.79 -11.45
CA THR A 156 -8.80 11.51 -11.33
C THR A 156 -9.70 10.52 -10.59
N HIS A 157 -9.89 9.33 -11.14
CA HIS A 157 -10.70 8.26 -10.54
C HIS A 157 -9.92 6.95 -10.57
N GLN A 158 -10.02 6.14 -9.52
CA GLN A 158 -9.38 4.82 -9.45
C GLN A 158 -10.41 3.75 -9.13
N ALA A 159 -10.31 2.61 -9.80
CA ALA A 159 -11.11 1.43 -9.52
C ALA A 159 -10.21 0.22 -9.25
N ARG A 160 -10.68 -0.65 -8.35
CA ARG A 160 -10.09 -1.96 -8.04
C ARG A 160 -10.97 -3.06 -8.61
N PHE A 161 -10.33 -4.09 -9.16
CA PHE A 161 -10.97 -5.26 -9.73
C PHE A 161 -10.33 -6.51 -9.16
N ASP A 162 -11.09 -7.32 -8.44
CA ASP A 162 -10.59 -8.59 -7.91
C ASP A 162 -10.50 -9.63 -9.03
N LEU A 163 -9.47 -10.47 -8.97
CA LEU A 163 -9.22 -11.56 -9.91
C LEU A 163 -9.45 -12.88 -9.20
N ALA A 164 -10.16 -13.80 -9.86
CA ALA A 164 -10.29 -15.15 -9.33
C ALA A 164 -8.95 -15.90 -9.43
N VAL A 165 -8.74 -16.89 -8.57
CA VAL A 165 -7.57 -17.78 -8.66
C VAL A 165 -7.53 -18.42 -10.04
N GLY A 166 -6.41 -18.26 -10.75
CA GLY A 166 -6.22 -18.77 -12.11
C GLY A 166 -6.91 -17.96 -13.21
N GLU A 167 -7.47 -16.78 -12.92
CA GLU A 167 -8.02 -15.90 -13.96
C GLU A 167 -6.91 -15.31 -14.85
N LEU A 168 -5.74 -15.06 -14.26
CA LEU A 168 -4.50 -14.72 -14.95
C LEU A 168 -3.44 -15.74 -14.55
N ASP A 169 -2.56 -16.07 -15.50
CA ASP A 169 -1.34 -16.83 -15.21
C ASP A 169 -0.42 -16.03 -14.29
N ASP A 170 0.49 -16.72 -13.61
CA ASP A 170 1.54 -16.09 -12.81
C ASP A 170 2.32 -15.09 -13.66
N MET A 171 2.59 -13.93 -13.05
CA MET A 171 3.23 -12.81 -13.72
C MET A 171 4.58 -12.50 -13.10
N ILE A 172 5.48 -11.90 -13.86
CA ILE A 172 6.73 -11.35 -13.32
C ILE A 172 6.51 -9.90 -12.96
N CYS A 173 6.96 -9.49 -11.77
CA CYS A 173 6.92 -8.10 -11.36
C CYS A 173 7.68 -7.21 -12.33
N GLY A 174 7.26 -5.96 -12.52
CA GLY A 174 7.80 -5.16 -13.61
C GLY A 174 7.08 -3.86 -13.84
N ASN A 175 7.52 -3.14 -14.87
CA ASN A 175 6.85 -1.92 -15.30
C ASN A 175 6.72 -1.87 -16.82
N ASP A 176 5.58 -1.40 -17.32
CA ASP A 176 5.31 -1.11 -18.72
C ASP A 176 5.66 -2.28 -19.66
N GLY A 177 5.26 -3.49 -19.28
CA GLY A 177 5.52 -4.73 -20.02
C GLY A 177 6.96 -5.27 -19.87
N LYS A 178 7.84 -4.59 -19.13
CA LYS A 178 9.20 -5.05 -18.85
C LYS A 178 9.26 -5.82 -17.55
N ASN A 179 9.64 -7.10 -17.66
CA ASN A 179 9.79 -7.99 -16.53
C ASN A 179 11.07 -7.70 -15.75
N PHE A 180 10.97 -7.78 -14.42
CA PHE A 180 12.08 -7.93 -13.50
C PHE A 180 12.33 -9.43 -13.25
N THR A 181 12.52 -9.86 -12.01
CA THR A 181 12.99 -11.22 -11.70
C THR A 181 12.04 -12.05 -10.85
N GLN A 182 11.04 -11.47 -10.20
CA GLN A 182 10.23 -12.17 -9.21
C GLN A 182 8.81 -12.43 -9.72
N ALA A 183 8.37 -13.68 -9.60
CA ALA A 183 7.03 -14.10 -9.98
C ALA A 183 6.00 -13.84 -8.87
N PHE A 184 4.76 -13.59 -9.26
CA PHE A 184 3.62 -13.42 -8.36
C PHE A 184 2.33 -13.94 -9.01
N GLY A 185 1.42 -14.45 -8.18
CA GLY A 185 0.12 -14.96 -8.62
C GLY A 185 -0.92 -13.84 -8.56
N PRO A 186 -1.43 -13.30 -9.68
CA PRO A 186 -2.32 -12.15 -9.66
C PRO A 186 -3.59 -12.38 -8.81
N SER A 187 -3.94 -11.39 -8.00
CA SER A 187 -5.07 -11.43 -7.07
C SER A 187 -6.07 -10.31 -7.31
N HIS A 188 -5.61 -9.15 -7.76
CA HIS A 188 -6.43 -8.01 -8.13
C HIS A 188 -5.63 -7.07 -9.03
N PHE A 189 -6.31 -6.15 -9.69
CA PHE A 189 -5.65 -5.02 -10.34
C PHE A 189 -6.39 -3.71 -10.06
N THR A 190 -5.65 -2.62 -10.15
CA THR A 190 -6.17 -1.26 -10.06
C THR A 190 -5.98 -0.55 -11.38
N ALA A 191 -6.95 0.27 -11.77
CA ALA A 191 -6.82 1.19 -12.89
C ALA A 191 -7.16 2.60 -12.44
N THR A 192 -6.34 3.56 -12.83
CA THR A 192 -6.53 4.99 -12.54
C THR A 192 -6.78 5.70 -13.87
N TRP A 193 -7.86 6.48 -13.94
CA TRP A 193 -8.16 7.35 -15.05
C TRP A 193 -7.91 8.80 -14.65
N SER A 194 -7.35 9.58 -15.56
CA SER A 194 -7.18 11.02 -15.41
C SER A 194 -7.63 11.69 -16.70
N ASN A 195 -8.53 12.67 -16.59
CA ASN A 195 -9.10 13.39 -17.72
C ASN A 195 -9.68 12.46 -18.81
N GLY A 196 -10.35 11.37 -18.39
CA GLY A 196 -10.97 10.40 -19.31
C GLY A 196 -10.03 9.40 -19.96
N HIS A 197 -8.72 9.45 -19.67
CA HIS A 197 -7.73 8.52 -20.18
C HIS A 197 -7.18 7.63 -19.05
N VAL A 198 -6.85 6.38 -19.37
CA VAL A 198 -6.15 5.49 -18.43
C VAL A 198 -4.75 6.06 -18.17
N ALA A 199 -4.47 6.39 -16.92
CA ALA A 199 -3.22 7.00 -16.46
C ALA A 199 -2.29 6.00 -15.78
N GLU A 200 -2.84 4.96 -15.13
CA GLU A 200 -2.08 3.83 -14.57
C GLU A 200 -2.93 2.56 -14.60
N VAL A 201 -2.30 1.41 -14.84
CA VAL A 201 -2.85 0.07 -14.57
C VAL A 201 -1.82 -0.71 -13.78
N ARG A 202 -2.21 -1.31 -12.67
CA ARG A 202 -1.31 -2.08 -11.82
C ARG A 202 -1.95 -3.38 -11.40
N ILE A 203 -1.28 -4.50 -11.68
CA ILE A 203 -1.72 -5.85 -11.31
C ILE A 203 -0.91 -6.29 -10.11
N TRP A 204 -1.59 -6.77 -9.06
CA TRP A 204 -1.01 -7.12 -7.77
C TRP A 204 -1.22 -8.59 -7.44
N GLY A 205 -0.27 -9.20 -6.75
CA GLY A 205 -0.45 -10.53 -6.18
C GLY A 205 0.67 -10.97 -5.25
N PRO A 206 0.44 -12.01 -4.42
CA PRO A 206 1.47 -12.57 -3.58
C PRO A 206 2.58 -13.19 -4.43
N ARG A 207 3.82 -13.02 -3.98
CA ARG A 207 5.02 -13.61 -4.57
C ARG A 207 4.87 -15.13 -4.64
N VAL A 208 5.23 -15.71 -5.76
CA VAL A 208 5.37 -17.17 -5.90
C VAL A 208 6.77 -17.57 -5.46
N LEU A 209 6.84 -18.54 -4.55
CA LEU A 209 8.08 -19.13 -4.03
C LEU A 209 8.54 -20.29 -4.92
N GLN A 210 9.78 -20.75 -4.73
CA GLN A 210 10.37 -21.82 -5.55
C GLN A 210 9.62 -23.15 -5.44
N ASP A 211 8.93 -23.38 -4.34
CA ASP A 211 8.10 -24.56 -4.09
C ASP A 211 6.67 -24.42 -4.65
N GLY A 212 6.36 -23.31 -5.33
CA GLY A 212 5.03 -23.00 -5.88
C GLY A 212 4.04 -22.44 -4.86
N SER A 213 4.42 -22.32 -3.58
CA SER A 213 3.58 -21.67 -2.57
C SER A 213 3.60 -20.15 -2.71
N THR A 214 2.59 -19.48 -2.14
CA THR A 214 2.51 -18.02 -2.10
C THR A 214 3.17 -17.49 -0.84
N GLY A 215 4.14 -16.60 -1.02
CA GLY A 215 4.79 -15.87 0.05
C GLY A 215 3.98 -14.64 0.48
N ALA A 216 4.28 -14.12 1.67
CA ALA A 216 3.61 -12.94 2.23
C ALA A 216 3.92 -11.62 1.49
N ARG A 217 5.00 -11.58 0.67
CA ARG A 217 5.36 -10.39 -0.09
C ARG A 217 4.40 -10.20 -1.26
N MET A 218 3.72 -9.06 -1.31
CA MET A 218 2.97 -8.63 -2.49
C MET A 218 3.94 -8.06 -3.53
N LEU A 219 3.72 -8.39 -4.79
CA LEU A 219 4.44 -7.86 -5.94
C LEU A 219 3.44 -7.33 -6.96
N ASP A 220 3.94 -6.55 -7.91
CA ASP A 220 3.12 -5.96 -8.94
C ASP A 220 3.79 -5.84 -10.30
N HIS A 221 2.95 -5.72 -11.33
CA HIS A 221 3.35 -5.22 -12.65
C HIS A 221 2.55 -3.96 -12.96
N CYS A 222 3.23 -2.84 -13.19
CA CYS A 222 2.62 -1.52 -13.32
C CYS A 222 2.85 -0.91 -14.71
N TRP A 223 1.78 -0.52 -15.40
CA TRP A 223 1.81 0.30 -16.60
C TRP A 223 1.45 1.74 -16.24
N ARG A 224 2.38 2.67 -16.45
CA ARG A 224 2.20 4.12 -16.20
C ARG A 224 2.86 5.01 -17.24
N LYS A 225 3.62 4.45 -18.19
CA LYS A 225 4.21 5.19 -19.30
C LYS A 225 3.10 5.62 -20.26
N ARG A 226 2.94 6.94 -20.43
CA ARG A 226 1.90 7.52 -21.29
C ARG A 226 2.35 7.59 -22.76
N PRO A 227 1.43 7.33 -23.72
CA PRO A 227 0.10 6.75 -23.51
C PRO A 227 0.20 5.27 -23.15
N ILE A 228 -0.67 4.79 -22.25
CA ILE A 228 -0.77 3.36 -21.95
C ILE A 228 -1.48 2.70 -23.13
N ASP A 229 -0.79 1.80 -23.84
CA ASP A 229 -1.44 0.93 -24.81
C ASP A 229 -2.19 -0.17 -24.07
N ILE A 230 -3.52 -0.12 -24.10
CA ILE A 230 -4.39 -1.11 -23.45
C ILE A 230 -4.16 -2.52 -24.02
N ASN A 231 -3.61 -2.64 -25.23
CA ASN A 231 -3.28 -3.94 -25.84
C ASN A 231 -2.01 -4.58 -25.25
N ASP A 232 -1.15 -3.80 -24.57
CA ASP A 232 0.03 -4.32 -23.87
C ASP A 232 -0.31 -4.94 -22.50
N LEU A 233 -1.57 -4.80 -22.06
CA LEU A 233 -2.08 -5.38 -20.83
C LEU A 233 -2.54 -6.83 -21.07
N PRO A 234 -2.54 -7.70 -20.05
CA PRO A 234 -3.19 -9.00 -20.13
C PRO A 234 -4.64 -8.88 -20.62
N ALA A 235 -5.05 -9.77 -21.53
CA ALA A 235 -6.31 -9.63 -22.27
C ALA A 235 -7.56 -9.44 -21.38
N ARG A 236 -7.62 -10.14 -20.22
CA ARG A 236 -8.70 -10.00 -19.24
C ARG A 236 -8.73 -8.62 -18.58
N VAL A 237 -7.56 -8.09 -18.26
CA VAL A 237 -7.40 -6.73 -17.68
C VAL A 237 -7.81 -5.68 -18.71
N ALA A 238 -7.31 -5.81 -19.95
CA ALA A 238 -7.68 -4.94 -21.06
C ALA A 238 -9.20 -4.91 -21.29
N GLN A 239 -9.85 -6.08 -21.27
CA GLN A 239 -11.31 -6.19 -21.42
C GLN A 239 -12.07 -5.44 -20.32
N ARG A 240 -11.68 -5.62 -19.06
CA ARG A 240 -12.34 -4.98 -17.90
C ARG A 240 -12.12 -3.46 -17.89
N ILE A 241 -10.94 -2.99 -18.27
CA ILE A 241 -10.67 -1.54 -18.39
C ILE A 241 -11.53 -0.92 -19.50
N ARG A 242 -11.67 -1.59 -20.65
CA ARG A 242 -12.54 -1.12 -21.74
C ARG A 242 -14.01 -1.10 -21.35
N ALA A 243 -14.45 -1.99 -20.46
CA ALA A 243 -15.81 -1.98 -19.94
C ALA A 243 -16.03 -0.84 -18.93
N ALA A 244 -15.02 -0.52 -18.10
CA ALA A 244 -15.08 0.54 -17.10
C ALA A 244 -14.85 1.96 -17.66
N SER A 245 -14.43 2.09 -18.92
CA SER A 245 -14.17 3.37 -19.59
C SER A 245 -15.33 3.83 -20.48
N ARG A 246 -16.48 3.13 -20.47
CA ARG A 246 -17.67 3.45 -21.27
C ARG A 246 -18.71 4.20 -20.46
#